data_AF-A0A109D6R7-F1
#
_entry.id   AF-A0A109D6R7-F1
#
_cell.length_a   1.000
_cell.length_b   1.000
_cell.length_c   1.000
_cell.angle_alpha   90.00
_cell.angle_beta   90.00
_cell.angle_gamma   90.00
#
_symmetry.space_group_name_H-M   'P 1'
#
loop_
_entity.id
_entity.type
_entity.pdbx_description
1 polymer ?
#
loop_
_entity_poly.entity_id
_entity_poly.type
_entity_poly.pdbx_seq_one_letter_code
_entity_poly.pdbx_strand_id
1 'polypeptide(L)'
;MKMENNYLTEVFTTKRSKENLVHALAKLAYADNQVDKTEIQIVQEIALQVGLGQEIPSQQEVKEIKILFDNREQEISFFKEAIRLAIVDENYSDIEREFLKSLSESFGWSKEDFSKLEEEQESLHWLKHTQTIELD
;
A
#
# COMPACT_ATOMS: atom_id res chain seq x y z
N MET A 1 -17.45 21.30 -6.62
CA MET A 1 -16.59 20.10 -6.76
C MET A 1 -15.16 20.57 -6.58
N LYS A 2 -14.60 20.48 -5.37
CA LYS A 2 -13.20 20.82 -5.15
C LYS A 2 -12.40 19.60 -5.58
N MET A 3 -11.42 19.80 -6.48
CA MET A 3 -10.42 18.78 -6.80
C MET A 3 -9.70 18.45 -5.49
N GLU A 4 -9.98 17.27 -4.94
CA GLU A 4 -9.05 16.67 -3.98
C GLU A 4 -7.78 16.38 -4.77
N ASN A 5 -6.74 17.18 -4.54
CA ASN A 5 -5.40 16.82 -4.97
C ASN A 5 -5.10 15.46 -4.35
N ASN A 6 -5.14 14.41 -5.18
CA ASN A 6 -4.81 13.09 -4.71
C ASN A 6 -3.29 13.04 -4.57
N TYR A 7 -2.80 13.03 -3.33
CA TYR A 7 -1.38 12.95 -2.99
C TYR A 7 -0.62 11.90 -3.83
N LEU A 8 -1.24 10.74 -4.10
CA LEU A 8 -0.64 9.71 -4.94
C LEU A 8 -0.43 10.16 -6.39
N THR A 9 -1.32 10.99 -6.95
CA THR A 9 -1.15 11.56 -8.30
C THR A 9 -0.04 12.60 -8.38
N GLU A 10 0.31 13.23 -7.25
CA GLU A 10 1.43 14.18 -7.16
C GLU A 10 2.78 13.45 -7.04
N VAL A 11 2.81 12.34 -6.31
CA VAL A 11 4.03 11.54 -6.09
C VAL A 11 4.32 10.59 -7.28
N PHE A 12 3.28 9.92 -7.80
CA PHE A 12 3.38 8.96 -8.88
C PHE A 12 2.92 9.62 -10.19
N THR A 13 3.82 10.41 -10.80
CA THR A 13 3.48 11.26 -11.94
C THR A 13 3.55 10.56 -13.29
N THR A 14 4.38 9.52 -13.43
CA THR A 14 4.55 8.79 -14.70
C THR A 14 3.66 7.55 -14.75
N LYS A 15 3.30 7.10 -15.96
CA LYS A 15 2.56 5.84 -16.13
C LYS A 15 3.26 4.68 -15.43
N ARG A 16 4.57 4.56 -15.61
CA ARG A 16 5.39 3.51 -15.01
C ARG A 16 5.38 3.54 -13.48
N SER A 17 5.53 4.73 -12.87
CA SER A 17 5.52 4.86 -11.41
C SER A 17 4.17 4.48 -10.82
N LYS A 18 3.07 4.82 -11.52
CA LYS A 18 1.70 4.44 -11.13
C LYS A 18 1.49 2.92 -11.22
N GLU A 19 1.98 2.30 -12.30
CA GLU A 19 1.92 0.85 -12.48
C GLU A 19 2.70 0.14 -11.37
N ASN A 20 3.90 0.64 -11.03
CA ASN A 20 4.69 0.08 -9.93
C ASN A 20 3.97 0.16 -8.59
N LEU A 21 3.29 1.28 -8.28
CA LEU A 21 2.46 1.40 -7.07
C LEU A 21 1.37 0.32 -7.04
N VAL A 22 0.53 0.26 -8.08
CA VAL A 22 -0.61 -0.66 -8.15
C VAL A 22 -0.15 -2.11 -8.10
N HIS A 23 0.90 -2.45 -8.85
CA HIS A 23 1.43 -3.81 -8.88
C HIS A 23 2.03 -4.23 -7.55
N ALA A 24 2.70 -3.32 -6.84
CA ALA A 24 3.28 -3.60 -5.53
C ALA A 24 2.19 -3.85 -4.48
N LEU A 25 1.12 -3.03 -4.49
CA LEU A 25 -0.03 -3.21 -3.62
C LEU A 25 -0.80 -4.50 -3.95
N ALA A 26 -1.00 -4.81 -5.23
CA ALA A 26 -1.60 -6.08 -5.65
C ALA A 26 -0.74 -7.27 -5.18
N LYS A 27 0.59 -7.17 -5.28
CA LYS A 27 1.50 -8.23 -4.80
C LYS A 27 1.39 -8.44 -3.29
N LEU A 28 1.21 -7.37 -2.51
CA LEU A 28 0.96 -7.44 -1.08
C LEU A 28 -0.37 -8.12 -0.76
N ALA A 29 -1.47 -7.70 -1.39
CA ALA A 29 -2.82 -8.29 -1.21
C ALA A 29 -2.92 -9.77 -1.61
N TYR A 30 -1.88 -10.30 -2.26
CA TYR A 30 -1.77 -11.72 -2.61
C TYR A 30 -0.70 -12.47 -1.80
N ALA A 31 -0.03 -11.82 -0.83
CA ALA A 31 1.14 -12.35 -0.16
C ALA A 31 0.83 -13.58 0.71
N ASP A 32 -0.30 -13.57 1.42
CA ASP A 32 -0.68 -14.64 2.36
C ASP A 32 -1.56 -15.74 1.73
N ASN A 33 -1.85 -15.63 0.43
CA ASN A 33 -2.79 -16.46 -0.34
C ASN A 33 -4.24 -16.46 0.15
N GLN A 34 -4.60 -15.63 1.13
CA GLN A 34 -5.98 -15.41 1.56
C GLN A 34 -6.45 -14.09 0.96
N VAL A 35 -6.86 -14.15 -0.31
CA VAL A 35 -7.29 -12.95 -1.04
C VAL A 35 -8.51 -12.33 -0.37
N ASP A 36 -8.30 -11.23 0.36
CA ASP A 36 -9.40 -10.45 0.91
C ASP A 36 -10.00 -9.56 -0.18
N LYS A 37 -11.33 -9.59 -0.31
CA LYS A 37 -12.03 -8.81 -1.35
C LYS A 37 -11.94 -7.31 -1.11
N THR A 38 -11.85 -6.88 0.14
CA THR A 38 -11.74 -5.50 0.58
C THR A 38 -10.40 -4.93 0.13
N GLU A 39 -9.31 -5.65 0.37
CA GLU A 39 -7.98 -5.24 -0.09
C GLU A 39 -7.94 -5.10 -1.62
N ILE A 40 -8.45 -6.10 -2.34
CA ILE A 40 -8.52 -6.04 -3.80
C ILE A 40 -9.32 -4.83 -4.28
N GLN A 41 -10.46 -4.55 -3.66
CA GLN A 41 -11.27 -3.38 -4.00
C GLN A 41 -10.49 -2.08 -3.76
N ILE A 42 -9.76 -1.97 -2.66
CA ILE A 42 -8.93 -0.79 -2.36
C ILE A 42 -7.82 -0.62 -3.40
N VAL A 43 -7.15 -1.71 -3.81
CA VAL A 43 -6.12 -1.63 -4.86
C VAL A 43 -6.74 -1.17 -6.19
N GLN A 44 -7.95 -1.62 -6.54
CA GLN A 44 -8.68 -1.16 -7.73
C GLN A 44 -9.07 0.32 -7.64
N GLU A 45 -9.47 0.80 -6.46
CA GLU A 45 -9.77 2.20 -6.20
C GLU A 45 -8.53 3.08 -6.32
N ILE A 46 -7.38 2.62 -5.81
CA ILE A 46 -6.08 3.30 -5.98
C ILE A 46 -5.70 3.34 -7.47
N ALA A 47 -5.88 2.25 -8.21
CA ALA A 47 -5.62 2.20 -9.64
C ALA A 47 -6.48 3.22 -10.43
N LEU A 48 -7.76 3.36 -10.07
CA LEU A 48 -8.63 4.40 -10.62
C LEU A 48 -8.14 5.80 -10.29
N GLN A 49 -7.81 6.03 -9.03
CA GLN A 49 -7.34 7.31 -8.51
C GLN A 49 -6.08 7.81 -9.23
N VAL A 50 -5.13 6.92 -9.53
CA VAL A 50 -3.92 7.28 -10.27
C VAL A 50 -4.12 7.31 -11.79
N GLY A 51 -5.31 6.96 -12.28
CA GLY A 51 -5.68 7.04 -13.70
C GLY A 51 -5.24 5.84 -14.54
N LEU A 52 -5.12 4.66 -13.95
CA LEU A 52 -4.85 3.39 -14.64
C LEU A 52 -6.13 2.57 -14.93
N GLY A 53 -7.27 2.95 -14.37
CA GLY A 53 -8.50 2.14 -14.42
C GLY A 53 -8.58 1.19 -13.22
N GLN A 54 -9.53 0.26 -13.23
CA GLN A 54 -9.70 -0.74 -12.15
C GLN A 54 -8.97 -2.05 -12.40
N GLU A 55 -8.30 -2.21 -13.54
CA GLU A 55 -7.61 -3.46 -13.85
C GLU A 55 -6.32 -3.54 -13.02
N ILE A 56 -6.21 -4.61 -12.24
CA ILE A 56 -5.03 -4.95 -11.45
C ILE A 56 -4.49 -6.31 -11.91
N PRO A 57 -3.18 -6.57 -11.80
CA PRO A 57 -2.63 -7.86 -12.20
C PRO A 57 -3.20 -8.99 -11.36
N SER A 58 -3.36 -10.16 -11.97
CA SER A 58 -3.75 -11.39 -11.28
C SER A 58 -2.66 -11.89 -10.33
N GLN A 59 -3.05 -12.78 -9.42
CA GLN A 59 -2.13 -13.43 -8.48
C GLN A 59 -0.94 -14.13 -9.16
N GLN A 60 -1.12 -14.64 -10.39
CA GLN A 60 -0.02 -15.28 -11.12
C GLN A 60 0.92 -14.25 -11.75
N GLU A 61 0.39 -13.14 -12.25
CA GLU A 61 1.19 -12.06 -12.85
C GLU A 61 2.07 -11.35 -11.81
N VAL A 62 1.53 -11.06 -10.60
CA VAL A 62 2.28 -10.34 -9.57
C VAL A 62 3.54 -11.06 -9.08
N LYS A 63 3.61 -12.40 -9.21
CA LYS A 63 4.78 -13.18 -8.79
C LYS A 63 6.04 -12.76 -9.54
N GLU A 64 5.89 -12.44 -10.82
CA GLU A 64 7.00 -12.06 -11.71
C GLU A 64 7.31 -10.55 -11.66
N ILE A 65 6.42 -9.75 -11.06
CA ILE A 65 6.62 -8.30 -11.01
C ILE A 65 7.73 -7.95 -10.02
N LYS A 66 8.73 -7.24 -10.55
CA LYS A 66 9.76 -6.57 -9.75
C LYS A 66 9.25 -5.21 -9.29
N ILE A 67 9.21 -5.01 -7.97
CA ILE A 67 8.82 -3.71 -7.39
C ILE A 67 10.01 -2.76 -7.46
N LEU A 68 9.80 -1.57 -8.02
CA LEU A 68 10.81 -0.53 -8.18
C LEU A 68 10.13 0.84 -8.03
N PHE A 69 10.82 1.77 -7.38
CA PHE A 69 10.39 3.16 -7.26
C PHE A 69 11.50 4.10 -7.73
N ASP A 70 11.12 5.26 -8.27
CA ASP A 70 12.09 6.19 -8.87
C ASP A 70 12.85 7.00 -7.81
N ASN A 71 12.27 7.16 -6.62
CA ASN A 71 12.83 7.96 -5.54
C ASN A 71 12.27 7.55 -4.17
N ARG A 72 12.89 8.08 -3.11
CA ARG A 72 12.52 7.82 -1.71
C ARG A 72 11.09 8.28 -1.36
N GLU A 73 10.57 9.32 -2.01
CA GLU A 73 9.21 9.81 -1.76
C GLU A 73 8.15 8.81 -2.24
N GLN A 74 8.36 8.19 -3.40
CA GLN A 74 7.53 7.09 -3.90
C GLN A 74 7.60 5.87 -2.97
N GLU A 75 8.79 5.51 -2.49
CA GLU A 75 8.95 4.41 -1.53
C GLU A 75 8.16 4.67 -0.23
N ILE A 76 8.32 5.87 0.37
CA ILE A 76 7.59 6.26 1.58
C ILE A 76 6.08 6.20 1.33
N SER A 77 5.62 6.78 0.22
CA SER A 77 4.19 6.82 -0.13
C SER A 77 3.63 5.42 -0.32
N PHE A 78 4.37 4.55 -1.02
CA PHE A 78 4.01 3.15 -1.18
C PHE A 78 3.89 2.46 0.18
N PHE A 79 4.91 2.56 1.05
CA PHE A 79 4.86 1.86 2.34
C PHE A 79 3.70 2.34 3.20
N LYS A 80 3.37 3.64 3.18
CA LYS A 80 2.19 4.16 3.89
C LYS A 80 0.90 3.52 3.42
N GLU A 81 0.69 3.45 2.10
CA GLU A 81 -0.52 2.82 1.54
C GLU A 81 -0.52 1.30 1.73
N ALA A 82 0.65 0.66 1.64
CA ALA A 82 0.81 -0.78 1.84
C ALA A 82 0.47 -1.21 3.29
N ILE A 83 0.96 -0.47 4.29
CA ILE A 83 0.64 -0.74 5.69
C ILE A 83 -0.85 -0.48 5.96
N ARG A 84 -1.43 0.59 5.40
CA ARG A 84 -2.88 0.86 5.52
C ARG A 84 -3.73 -0.23 4.89
N LEU A 85 -3.30 -0.77 3.76
CA LEU A 85 -3.96 -1.89 3.10
C LEU A 85 -3.96 -3.11 4.01
N ALA A 86 -2.78 -3.51 4.51
CA ALA A 86 -2.61 -4.71 5.32
C ALA A 86 -3.26 -4.66 6.73
N ILE A 87 -3.66 -3.48 7.22
CA ILE A 87 -4.37 -3.34 8.51
C ILE A 87 -5.88 -3.11 8.28
N VAL A 88 -6.35 -2.99 7.04
CA VAL A 88 -7.74 -2.56 6.78
C VAL A 88 -8.78 -3.54 7.29
N ASP A 89 -8.43 -4.82 7.33
CA ASP A 89 -9.22 -5.92 7.86
C ASP A 89 -8.95 -6.18 9.35
N GLU A 90 -8.24 -5.27 10.01
CA GLU A 90 -7.76 -5.36 11.41
C GLU A 90 -6.76 -6.50 11.65
N ASN A 91 -6.19 -7.09 10.59
CA ASN A 91 -5.32 -8.25 10.67
C ASN A 91 -4.05 -8.09 9.82
N TYR A 92 -3.12 -7.27 10.33
CA TYR A 92 -1.79 -7.15 9.73
C TYR A 92 -0.93 -8.37 10.05
N SER A 93 -0.96 -9.34 9.14
CA SER A 93 -0.39 -10.67 9.33
C SER A 93 1.14 -10.68 9.34
N ASP A 94 1.71 -11.71 9.98
CA ASP A 94 3.17 -11.91 9.98
C ASP A 94 3.74 -12.04 8.54
N ILE A 95 2.97 -12.60 7.60
CA ILE A 95 3.40 -12.78 6.21
C ILE A 95 3.53 -11.43 5.51
N GLU A 96 2.56 -10.54 5.67
CA GLU A 96 2.58 -9.20 5.09
C GLU A 96 3.65 -8.31 5.74
N ARG A 97 3.82 -8.43 7.07
CA ARG A 97 4.91 -7.78 7.80
C ARG A 97 6.26 -8.19 7.27
N GLU A 98 6.52 -9.48 7.14
CA GLU A 98 7.78 -9.99 6.60
C GLU A 98 7.99 -9.61 5.13
N PHE A 99 6.92 -9.57 4.33
CA PHE A 99 6.98 -9.05 2.97
C PHE A 99 7.43 -7.58 2.93
N LEU A 100 6.80 -6.70 3.71
CA LEU A 100 7.12 -5.28 3.71
C LEU A 100 8.50 -4.99 4.31
N LYS A 101 8.90 -5.73 5.35
CA LYS A 101 10.27 -5.67 5.91
C LYS A 101 11.32 -6.10 4.89
N SER A 102 11.12 -7.22 4.22
CA SER A 102 12.04 -7.70 3.18
C SER A 102 12.17 -6.71 2.03
N LEU A 103 11.05 -6.08 1.66
CA LEU A 103 11.02 -5.08 0.61
C LEU A 103 11.73 -3.78 1.03
N SER A 104 11.54 -3.31 2.27
CA SER A 104 12.21 -2.11 2.77
C SER A 104 13.73 -2.31 2.90
N GLU A 105 14.16 -3.47 3.37
CA GLU A 105 15.59 -3.86 3.37
C GLU A 105 16.17 -3.85 1.94
N SER A 106 15.42 -4.34 0.95
CA SER A 106 15.86 -4.32 -0.46
C SER A 106 16.01 -2.91 -1.05
N PHE A 107 15.27 -1.93 -0.51
CA PHE A 107 15.40 -0.50 -0.83
C PHE A 107 16.41 0.24 0.06
N GLY A 108 17.13 -0.49 0.91
CA GLY A 108 18.18 0.07 1.77
C GLY A 108 17.63 0.91 2.92
N TRP A 109 16.41 0.65 3.38
CA TRP A 109 15.90 1.26 4.61
C TRP A 109 16.60 0.68 5.83
N SER A 110 16.80 1.52 6.85
CA SER A 110 17.17 1.03 8.16
C SER A 110 15.95 0.37 8.82
N LYS A 111 16.19 -0.65 9.65
CA LYS A 111 15.12 -1.30 10.42
C LYS A 111 14.37 -0.29 11.29
N GLU A 112 15.10 0.67 11.87
CA GLU A 112 14.52 1.69 12.73
C GLU A 112 13.59 2.64 11.97
N ASP A 113 13.98 3.10 10.78
CA ASP A 113 13.16 4.01 9.98
C ASP A 113 11.88 3.33 9.47
N PHE A 114 11.99 2.05 9.07
CA PHE A 114 10.82 1.29 8.66
C PHE A 114 9.87 1.02 9.83
N SER A 115 10.39 0.59 11.00
CA SER A 115 9.56 0.39 12.19
C SER A 115 8.85 1.65 12.65
N LYS A 116 9.51 2.82 12.59
CA LYS A 116 8.86 4.11 12.89
C LYS A 116 7.69 4.41 11.95
N LEU A 117 7.85 4.12 10.67
CA LEU A 117 6.80 4.32 9.67
C LEU A 117 5.61 3.36 9.90
N GLU A 118 5.92 2.11 10.22
CA GLU A 118 4.93 1.06 10.57
C GLU A 118 4.09 1.48 11.79
N GLU A 119 4.76 1.86 12.88
CA GLU A 119 4.13 2.35 14.12
C GLU A 119 3.26 3.62 13.88
N GLU A 120 3.73 4.55 13.04
CA GLU A 120 2.97 5.75 12.67
C GLU A 120 1.66 5.38 11.98
N GLN A 121 1.68 4.47 11.00
CA GLN A 121 0.47 4.10 10.26
C GLN A 121 -0.49 3.27 11.10
N GLU A 122 0.00 2.33 11.92
CA GLU A 122 -0.83 1.59 12.87
C GLU A 122 -1.52 2.54 13.86
N SER A 123 -0.77 3.47 14.45
CA SER A 123 -1.32 4.47 15.39
C SER A 123 -2.42 5.33 14.74
N LEU A 124 -2.21 5.75 13.50
CA LEU A 124 -3.20 6.52 12.74
C LEU A 124 -4.47 5.71 12.43
N HIS A 125 -4.34 4.42 12.15
CA HIS A 125 -5.47 3.52 11.91
C HIS A 125 -6.32 3.39 13.19
N TRP A 126 -5.69 3.05 14.32
CA TRP A 126 -6.41 2.82 15.59
C TRP A 126 -7.02 4.10 16.18
N LEU A 127 -6.39 5.26 15.97
CA LEU A 127 -6.97 6.54 16.37
C LEU A 127 -8.29 6.81 15.64
N LYS A 128 -8.33 6.57 14.32
CA LYS A 128 -9.56 6.73 13.53
C LYS A 128 -10.64 5.75 13.99
N HIS A 129 -10.27 4.48 14.20
CA HIS A 129 -11.19 3.45 14.67
C HIS A 129 -11.83 3.82 16.02
N THR A 130 -11.02 4.30 16.97
CA THR A 130 -11.51 4.75 18.29
C THR A 130 -12.48 5.93 18.18
N GLN A 131 -12.18 6.91 17.33
CA GLN A 131 -13.07 8.06 17.12
C GLN A 131 -14.41 7.68 16.47
N THR A 132 -14.43 6.66 15.62
CA THR A 132 -15.68 6.14 15.03
C THR A 132 -16.55 5.48 16.09
N ILE A 133 -15.97 4.69 17.00
CA ILE A 133 -16.71 4.04 18.10
C ILE A 133 -17.31 5.05 19.08
N GLU A 134 -16.62 6.17 19.36
CA GLU A 134 -17.11 7.18 20.31
C GLU A 134 -18.27 8.05 19.77
N LEU A 135 -18.57 7.96 18.47
CA LEU A 135 -19.61 8.76 17.80
C LEU A 135 -20.88 7.98 17.46
N ASP A 136 -20.90 6.67 17.72
CA ASP A 136 -22.06 5.77 17.59
C ASP A 136 -22.73 5.48 18.96
#